data_AF-A2DHZ1-F1
#
_entry.id   AF-A2DHZ1-F1
#
_cell.length_a   1.000
_cell.length_b   1.000
_cell.length_c   1.000
_cell.angle_alpha   90.00
_cell.angle_beta   90.00
_cell.angle_gamma   90.00
#
_symmetry.space_group_name_H-M   'P 1'
#
loop_
_entity.id
_entity.type
_entity.pdbx_description
1 polymer ?
#
loop_
_entity_poly.entity_id
_entity_poly.type
_entity_poly.pdbx_seq_one_letter_code
_entity_poly.pdbx_strand_id
1 'polypeptide(L)'
;MSYNNKKKLEAIQAKNKAKEMLFLMQERARQAASQFLPESLENDPTKDLPDSVLCPICCEIMDLPERMPITLFPCGHTICKSCFEKNKENYSNKCCECRALITSQAVNQPLWDIIRKKAYLKEKSNSSDSKFTDEKASNITLLNIFQPLLEKAIQKTKAAKEELDIIQEEYDSANDEYNLYLEQITELTKSIEQSNSELKVLIDDESLQKSKLAELIPQYEELKLLAGVIE
;
A
#
# COMPACT_ATOMS: atom_id res chain seq x y z
N MET A 1 11.53 -74.13 5.46
CA MET A 1 11.42 -72.69 5.11
C MET A 1 12.74 -72.23 4.51
N SER A 2 12.72 -71.58 3.33
CA SER A 2 13.91 -71.26 2.54
C SER A 2 14.89 -70.33 3.29
N TYR A 3 16.19 -70.65 3.24
CA TYR A 3 17.31 -69.93 3.87
C TYR A 3 17.27 -68.40 3.63
N ASN A 4 16.74 -67.98 2.47
CA ASN A 4 16.57 -66.57 2.11
C ASN A 4 15.51 -65.84 2.96
N ASN A 5 14.47 -66.54 3.44
CA ASN A 5 13.45 -65.93 4.30
C ASN A 5 13.96 -65.74 5.73
N LYS A 6 14.83 -66.64 6.20
CA LYS A 6 15.47 -66.51 7.53
C LYS A 6 16.42 -65.32 7.57
N LYS A 7 17.26 -65.14 6.56
CA LYS A 7 18.14 -63.95 6.43
C LYS A 7 17.37 -62.63 6.36
N LYS A 8 16.24 -62.60 5.65
CA LYS A 8 15.39 -61.39 5.60
C LYS A 8 14.78 -61.06 6.96
N LEU A 9 14.32 -62.07 7.71
CA LEU A 9 13.75 -61.86 9.05
C LEU A 9 14.80 -61.35 10.03
N GLU A 10 16.01 -61.92 10.00
CA GLU A 10 17.14 -61.48 10.83
C GLU A 10 17.55 -60.03 10.51
N ALA A 11 17.56 -59.65 9.22
CA ALA A 11 17.85 -58.27 8.82
C ALA A 11 16.78 -57.28 9.30
N ILE A 12 15.50 -57.66 9.29
CA ILE A 12 14.40 -56.84 9.81
C ILE A 12 14.53 -56.67 11.32
N GLN A 13 14.83 -57.76 12.04
CA GLN A 13 15.04 -57.73 13.49
C GLN A 13 16.25 -56.85 13.86
N ALA A 14 17.35 -56.94 13.13
CA ALA A 14 18.52 -56.10 13.34
C ALA A 14 18.21 -54.62 13.10
N LYS A 15 17.43 -54.29 12.04
CA LYS A 15 16.99 -52.93 11.75
C LYS A 15 16.09 -52.35 12.84
N ASN A 16 15.21 -53.17 13.42
CA ASN A 16 14.34 -52.75 14.52
C ASN A 16 15.14 -52.51 15.81
N LYS A 17 16.09 -53.39 16.15
CA LYS A 17 17.00 -53.19 17.29
C LYS A 17 17.85 -51.93 17.14
N ALA A 18 18.34 -51.64 15.93
CA ALA A 18 19.10 -50.42 15.67
C ALA A 18 18.24 -49.15 15.84
N LYS A 19 16.97 -49.18 15.43
CA LYS A 19 16.03 -48.07 15.67
C LYS A 19 15.75 -47.86 17.15
N GLU A 20 15.54 -48.95 17.90
CA GLU A 20 15.31 -48.89 19.34
C GLU A 20 16.53 -48.35 20.09
N MET A 21 17.74 -48.77 19.70
CA MET A 21 18.98 -48.25 20.26
C MET A 21 19.19 -46.77 19.91
N LEU A 22 18.84 -46.33 18.69
CA LEU A 22 18.90 -44.93 18.30
C LEU A 22 17.92 -44.08 19.12
N PHE A 23 16.70 -44.57 19.32
CA PHE A 23 15.70 -43.92 20.15
C PHE A 23 16.20 -43.76 21.60
N LEU A 24 16.72 -44.84 22.19
CA LEU A 24 17.28 -44.81 23.55
C LEU A 24 18.49 -43.86 23.67
N MET A 25 19.33 -43.80 22.62
CA MET A 25 20.47 -42.88 22.58
C MET A 25 20.03 -41.41 22.49
N GLN A 26 19.00 -41.11 21.69
CA GLN A 26 18.39 -39.78 21.61
C GLN A 26 17.72 -39.38 22.94
N GLU A 27 17.05 -40.30 23.61
CA GLU A 27 16.42 -40.07 24.90
C GLU A 27 17.46 -39.79 25.99
N ARG A 28 18.55 -40.56 26.04
CA ARG A 28 19.69 -40.27 26.93
C ARG A 28 20.34 -38.94 26.60
N ALA A 29 20.49 -38.58 25.33
CA ALA A 29 21.03 -37.27 24.94
C ALA A 29 20.11 -36.13 25.40
N ARG A 30 18.78 -36.31 25.31
CA ARG A 30 17.79 -35.35 25.81
C ARG A 30 17.81 -35.23 27.34
N GLN A 31 17.94 -36.35 28.06
CA GLN A 31 18.08 -36.35 29.52
C GLN A 31 19.40 -35.72 29.97
N ALA A 32 20.51 -36.02 29.29
CA ALA A 32 21.81 -35.39 29.56
C ALA A 32 21.77 -33.88 29.27
N ALA A 33 21.13 -33.46 28.18
CA ALA A 33 20.91 -32.04 27.89
C ALA A 33 20.04 -31.37 28.96
N SER A 34 19.06 -32.07 29.54
CA SER A 34 18.27 -31.56 30.66
C SER A 34 19.04 -31.45 31.98
N GLN A 35 20.06 -32.30 32.20
CA GLN A 35 20.94 -32.23 33.38
C GLN A 35 22.06 -31.19 33.24
N PHE A 36 22.38 -30.76 32.03
CA PHE A 36 23.38 -29.73 31.72
C PHE A 36 22.79 -28.38 31.34
N LEU A 37 21.48 -28.18 31.46
CA LEU A 37 20.90 -26.83 31.47
C LEU A 37 21.32 -26.18 32.79
N PRO A 38 22.23 -25.19 32.78
CA PRO A 38 22.58 -24.49 34.00
C PRO A 38 21.31 -23.84 34.57
N GLU A 39 21.12 -24.00 35.87
CA GLU A 39 20.06 -23.42 36.71
C GLU A 39 20.01 -21.86 36.62
N SER A 40 20.94 -21.25 35.88
CA SER A 40 21.02 -19.83 35.57
C SER A 40 20.20 -19.36 34.35
N LEU A 41 19.40 -20.21 33.70
CA LEU A 41 18.52 -19.83 32.57
C LEU A 41 17.05 -19.61 32.95
N GLU A 42 16.71 -19.51 34.23
CA GLU A 42 15.38 -19.06 34.66
C GLU A 42 15.18 -17.54 34.49
N ASN A 43 16.26 -16.80 34.21
CA ASN A 43 16.22 -15.37 33.88
C ASN A 43 16.65 -15.11 32.43
N ASP A 44 16.29 -15.98 31.48
CA ASP A 44 16.43 -15.63 30.07
C ASP A 44 15.29 -14.67 29.68
N PRO A 45 15.58 -13.37 29.45
CA PRO A 45 14.56 -12.40 29.08
C PRO A 45 13.86 -12.73 27.76
N THR A 46 14.31 -13.73 27.00
CA THR A 46 13.70 -14.14 25.73
C THR A 46 12.65 -15.25 25.88
N LYS A 47 12.57 -15.92 27.03
CA LYS A 47 11.70 -17.11 27.23
C LYS A 47 10.19 -16.83 27.12
N ASP A 48 9.80 -15.58 27.36
CA ASP A 48 8.41 -15.09 27.25
C ASP A 48 8.15 -14.30 25.96
N LEU A 49 9.14 -14.16 25.06
CA LEU A 49 8.93 -13.47 23.79
C LEU A 49 8.31 -14.45 22.78
N PRO A 50 7.27 -14.02 22.04
CA PRO A 50 6.74 -14.85 20.97
C PRO A 50 7.82 -15.08 19.91
N ASP A 51 7.97 -16.32 19.44
CA ASP A 51 8.99 -16.75 18.47
C ASP A 51 9.07 -15.86 17.22
N SER A 52 7.96 -15.21 16.86
CA SER A 52 7.87 -14.23 15.77
C SER A 52 8.77 -12.99 15.90
N VAL A 53 9.33 -12.73 17.09
CA VAL A 53 10.21 -11.57 17.37
C VAL A 53 11.69 -11.92 17.20
N LEU A 54 12.02 -13.21 17.27
CA LEU A 54 13.38 -13.70 17.10
C LEU A 54 13.65 -14.00 15.63
N CYS A 55 14.86 -13.70 15.18
CA CYS A 55 15.29 -14.13 13.86
C CYS A 55 15.53 -15.65 13.86
N PRO A 56 14.97 -16.43 12.92
CA PRO A 56 15.12 -17.89 12.90
C PRO A 56 16.55 -18.35 12.53
N ILE A 57 17.41 -17.43 12.08
CA ILE A 57 18.81 -17.74 11.73
C ILE A 57 19.74 -17.53 12.92
N CYS A 58 19.70 -16.35 13.55
CA CYS A 58 20.60 -16.02 14.65
C CYS A 58 19.96 -16.19 16.04
N CYS A 59 18.65 -16.43 16.12
CA CYS A 59 17.87 -16.55 17.36
C CYS A 59 17.93 -15.31 18.26
N GLU A 60 18.24 -14.14 17.68
CA GLU A 60 18.33 -12.88 18.41
C GLU A 60 17.14 -11.96 18.06
N ILE A 61 16.87 -11.00 18.94
CA ILE A 61 15.77 -10.04 18.79
C ILE A 61 16.02 -9.10 17.61
N MET A 62 14.97 -8.78 16.86
CA MET A 62 14.98 -7.88 15.70
C MET A 62 14.64 -6.42 16.05
N ASP A 63 15.23 -5.88 17.12
CA ASP A 63 14.95 -4.54 17.67
C ASP A 63 15.90 -3.45 17.13
N LEU A 64 17.16 -3.79 16.90
CA LEU A 64 18.19 -2.87 16.40
C LEU A 64 18.04 -2.55 14.90
N PRO A 65 18.46 -1.37 14.42
CA PRO A 65 18.42 -1.01 12.99
C PRO A 65 19.16 -1.99 12.07
N GLU A 66 20.29 -2.53 12.51
CA GLU A 66 21.07 -3.54 11.75
C GLU A 66 20.37 -4.92 11.72
N ARG A 67 19.39 -5.12 12.58
CA ARG A 67 18.67 -6.38 12.79
C ARG A 67 17.18 -6.24 12.55
N MET A 68 16.75 -5.17 11.88
CA MET A 68 15.35 -4.95 11.56
C MET A 68 14.77 -6.15 10.78
N PRO A 69 13.49 -6.50 11.00
CA PRO A 69 12.85 -7.64 10.35
C PRO A 69 12.63 -7.37 8.86
N ILE A 70 13.11 -8.28 8.01
CA ILE A 70 12.97 -8.28 6.55
C ILE A 70 12.08 -9.45 6.15
N THR A 71 10.95 -9.18 5.52
CA THR A 71 10.05 -10.18 4.95
C THR A 71 10.44 -10.50 3.51
N LEU A 72 10.52 -11.79 3.19
CA LEU A 72 10.97 -12.33 1.91
C LEU A 72 9.79 -12.76 1.03
N PHE A 73 9.74 -12.28 -0.22
CA PHE A 73 8.68 -12.64 -1.16
C PHE A 73 9.16 -13.69 -2.18
N PRO A 74 8.29 -14.63 -2.59
CA PRO A 74 6.85 -14.72 -2.28
C PRO A 74 6.48 -15.48 -1.00
N CYS A 75 7.44 -16.02 -0.25
CA CYS A 75 7.16 -16.98 0.82
C CYS A 75 6.64 -16.39 2.15
N GLY A 76 6.84 -15.10 2.41
CA GLY A 76 6.39 -14.43 3.63
C GLY A 76 7.25 -14.63 4.89
N HIS A 77 8.28 -15.49 4.83
CA HIS A 77 9.21 -15.67 5.96
C HIS A 77 9.99 -14.39 6.28
N THR A 78 10.26 -14.18 7.57
CA THR A 78 10.87 -12.94 8.07
C THR A 78 12.16 -13.24 8.82
N ILE A 79 13.25 -12.58 8.43
CA ILE A 79 14.57 -12.72 9.03
C ILE A 79 15.18 -11.34 9.31
N CYS A 80 16.17 -11.24 10.19
CA CYS A 80 16.82 -9.95 10.43
C CYS A 80 17.68 -9.50 9.23
N LYS A 81 17.82 -8.17 9.05
CA LYS A 81 18.57 -7.56 7.96
C LYS A 81 20.00 -8.10 7.83
N SER A 82 20.74 -8.18 8.93
CA SER A 82 22.11 -8.69 8.93
C SER A 82 22.21 -10.15 8.45
N CYS A 83 21.25 -11.01 8.81
CA CYS A 83 21.20 -12.39 8.32
C CYS A 83 20.77 -12.46 6.85
N PHE A 84 19.88 -11.59 6.40
CA PHE A 84 19.50 -11.50 4.98
C PHE A 84 20.70 -11.12 4.10
N GLU A 85 21.46 -10.10 4.50
CA GLU A 85 22.65 -9.64 3.78
C GLU A 85 23.70 -10.76 3.70
N LYS A 86 24.01 -11.41 4.82
CA LYS A 86 24.92 -12.56 4.86
C LYS A 86 24.45 -13.73 3.98
N ASN A 87 23.13 -14.01 3.95
CA ASN A 87 22.58 -15.08 3.12
C ASN A 87 22.71 -14.79 1.63
N LYS A 88 22.49 -13.53 1.24
CA LYS A 88 22.62 -13.04 -0.13
C LYS A 88 24.08 -13.12 -0.62
N GLU A 89 25.04 -12.83 0.24
CA GLU A 89 26.47 -12.86 -0.09
C GLU A 89 27.04 -14.29 -0.17
N ASN A 90 26.69 -15.17 0.79
CA ASN A 90 27.46 -16.40 1.00
C ASN A 90 26.79 -17.69 0.51
N TYR A 91 25.46 -17.72 0.34
CA TYR A 91 24.74 -18.99 0.19
C TYR A 91 23.88 -19.06 -1.07
N SER A 92 22.86 -18.20 -1.19
CA SER A 92 22.03 -18.07 -2.41
C SER A 92 20.91 -17.05 -2.19
N ASN A 93 20.29 -16.59 -3.28
CA ASN A 93 19.06 -15.78 -3.21
C ASN A 93 17.80 -16.63 -2.91
N LYS A 94 17.88 -17.56 -1.95
CA LYS A 94 16.79 -18.45 -1.53
C LYS A 94 16.48 -18.24 -0.05
N CYS A 95 15.22 -18.41 0.32
CA CYS A 95 14.75 -18.36 1.70
C CYS A 95 15.42 -19.47 2.54
N CYS A 96 15.93 -19.12 3.71
CA CYS A 96 16.55 -20.07 4.64
C CYS A 96 15.57 -21.09 5.23
N GLU A 97 14.30 -20.73 5.36
CA GLU A 97 13.27 -21.58 5.96
C GLU A 97 12.67 -22.55 4.93
N CYS A 98 12.11 -22.03 3.83
CA CYS A 98 11.40 -22.84 2.84
C CYS A 98 12.17 -23.08 1.54
N ARG A 99 13.38 -22.51 1.38
CA ARG A 99 14.23 -22.62 0.18
C ARG A 99 13.61 -22.08 -1.12
N ALA A 100 12.49 -21.35 -1.03
CA ALA A 100 11.90 -20.65 -2.16
C ALA A 100 12.85 -19.56 -2.69
N LEU A 101 12.81 -19.30 -3.99
CA LEU A 101 13.58 -18.21 -4.60
C LEU A 101 13.03 -16.87 -4.13
N ILE A 102 13.91 -15.98 -3.66
CA ILE A 102 13.55 -14.64 -3.20
C ILE A 102 13.49 -13.73 -4.43
N THR A 103 12.30 -13.23 -4.76
CA THR A 103 12.10 -12.28 -5.87
C THR A 103 12.23 -10.84 -5.42
N SER A 104 11.76 -10.54 -4.21
CA SER A 104 11.87 -9.23 -3.58
C SER A 104 11.84 -9.35 -2.05
N GLN A 105 12.14 -8.24 -1.39
CA GLN A 105 12.18 -8.14 0.06
C GLN A 105 11.63 -6.79 0.52
N ALA A 106 11.05 -6.74 1.72
CA ALA A 106 10.60 -5.49 2.35
C ALA A 106 10.87 -5.51 3.85
N VAL A 107 11.06 -4.33 4.44
CA VAL A 107 11.13 -4.20 5.90
C VAL A 107 9.73 -4.40 6.47
N ASN A 108 9.58 -5.30 7.43
CA ASN A 108 8.33 -5.51 8.14
C ASN A 108 8.15 -4.43 9.23
N GLN A 109 7.83 -3.21 8.80
CA GLN A 109 7.65 -2.05 9.70
C GLN A 109 6.66 -2.34 10.84
N PRO A 110 5.47 -2.96 10.60
CA PRO A 110 4.54 -3.27 11.68
C PRO A 110 5.14 -4.18 12.76
N LEU A 111 5.84 -5.24 12.36
CA LEU A 111 6.53 -6.12 13.31
C LEU A 111 7.62 -5.36 14.06
N TRP A 112 8.42 -4.56 13.37
CA TRP A 112 9.51 -3.80 13.99
C TRP A 112 9.01 -2.80 15.03
N ASP A 113 7.89 -2.12 14.76
CA ASP A 113 7.24 -1.20 15.70
C ASP A 113 6.74 -1.92 16.95
N ILE A 114 6.14 -3.10 16.78
CA ILE A 114 5.70 -3.94 17.91
C ILE A 114 6.90 -4.36 18.76
N ILE A 115 7.99 -4.81 18.13
CA ILE A 115 9.22 -5.25 18.80
C ILE A 115 9.81 -4.09 19.61
N ARG A 116 10.02 -2.93 18.99
CA ARG A 116 10.61 -1.75 19.65
C ARG A 116 9.75 -1.24 20.80
N LYS A 117 8.42 -1.21 20.62
CA LYS A 117 7.50 -0.81 21.70
C LYS A 117 7.57 -1.77 22.89
N LYS A 118 7.67 -3.08 22.66
CA LYS A 118 7.81 -4.07 23.74
C LYS A 118 9.18 -3.99 24.43
N ALA A 119 10.27 -3.83 23.67
CA ALA A 119 11.61 -3.65 24.22
C ALA A 119 11.68 -2.42 25.15
N TYR A 120 11.15 -1.28 24.69
CA TYR A 120 11.05 -0.05 25.48
C TYR A 120 10.25 -0.22 26.78
N LEU A 121 9.13 -0.94 26.75
CA LEU A 121 8.31 -1.18 27.95
C LEU A 121 9.02 -2.08 28.97
N LYS A 122 9.88 -3.01 28.52
CA LYS A 122 10.65 -3.91 29.38
C LYS A 122 11.78 -3.19 30.13
N GLU A 123 12.41 -2.20 29.49
CA GLU A 123 13.40 -1.33 30.14
C GLU A 123 12.75 -0.51 31.26
N LYS A 124 11.49 -0.08 31.07
CA LYS A 124 10.72 0.68 32.06
C LYS A 124 10.25 -0.15 33.27
N SER A 125 10.03 -1.47 33.10
CA SER A 125 9.67 -2.36 34.22
C SER A 125 10.89 -2.83 35.03
N ASN A 126 12.08 -2.84 34.44
CA ASN A 126 13.32 -3.26 35.10
C ASN A 126 14.08 -2.13 35.80
N SER A 127 13.59 -0.89 35.69
CA SER A 127 14.23 0.33 36.20
C SER A 127 13.61 0.81 37.52
N SER A 128 13.40 -0.11 38.46
CA SER A 128 13.15 0.24 39.86
C SER A 128 14.40 0.17 40.75
N ASP A 129 15.62 0.08 40.20
CA ASP A 129 16.84 0.30 40.99
C ASP A 129 18.04 0.83 40.19
N SER A 130 18.44 2.07 40.54
CA SER A 130 19.74 2.72 40.32
C SER A 130 20.16 3.18 38.89
N LYS A 131 20.00 4.50 38.65
CA LYS A 131 20.91 5.47 37.98
C LYS A 131 20.15 6.53 37.17
N PHE A 132 19.52 7.46 37.86
CA PHE A 132 18.68 8.52 37.28
C PHE A 132 19.44 9.85 37.08
N THR A 133 20.66 9.85 36.53
CA THR A 133 21.43 11.10 36.32
C THR A 133 21.94 11.34 34.90
N ASP A 134 22.06 10.32 34.03
CA ASP A 134 22.54 10.52 32.63
C ASP A 134 21.43 10.59 31.58
N GLU A 135 20.24 10.04 31.86
CA GLU A 135 19.14 9.96 30.89
C GLU A 135 18.52 11.33 30.58
N LYS A 136 18.53 12.26 31.55
CA LYS A 136 18.11 13.65 31.31
C LYS A 136 19.05 14.36 30.34
N ALA A 137 20.36 14.16 30.46
CA ALA A 137 21.33 14.80 29.57
C ALA A 137 21.17 14.31 28.13
N SER A 138 21.05 12.99 27.93
CA SER A 138 20.80 12.40 26.60
C SER A 138 19.45 12.81 26.01
N ASN A 139 18.38 12.86 26.82
CA ASN A 139 17.07 13.33 26.37
C ASN A 139 17.07 14.82 26.03
N ILE A 140 17.81 15.66 26.77
CA ILE A 140 17.98 17.08 26.45
C ILE A 140 18.75 17.25 25.13
N THR A 141 19.82 16.48 24.91
CA THR A 141 20.54 16.49 23.63
C THR A 141 19.65 16.09 22.46
N LEU A 142 18.83 15.05 22.64
CA LEU A 142 17.87 14.60 21.64
C LEU A 142 16.81 15.67 21.35
N LEU A 143 16.29 16.33 22.39
CA LEU A 143 15.32 17.43 22.26
C LEU A 143 15.91 18.60 21.46
N ASN A 144 17.15 18.97 21.75
CA ASN A 144 17.85 20.07 21.07
C ASN A 144 18.10 19.77 19.59
N ILE A 145 18.23 18.50 19.21
CA ILE A 145 18.39 18.09 17.80
C ILE A 145 17.03 18.11 17.07
N PHE A 146 15.98 17.62 17.71
CA PHE A 146 14.66 17.49 17.06
C PHE A 146 13.85 18.78 17.03
N GLN A 147 14.01 19.66 18.02
CA GLN A 147 13.30 20.93 18.10
C GLN A 147 13.46 21.81 16.84
N PRO A 148 14.66 22.07 16.30
CA PRO A 148 14.81 22.87 15.09
C PRO A 148 14.24 22.18 13.84
N LEU A 149 14.28 20.83 13.80
CA LEU A 149 13.66 20.07 12.71
C LEU A 149 12.14 20.18 12.74
N LEU A 150 11.54 20.12 13.93
CA LEU A 150 10.12 20.29 14.14
C LEU A 150 9.67 21.71 13.79
N GLU A 151 10.40 22.74 14.24
CA GLU A 151 10.11 24.14 13.88
C GLU A 151 10.19 24.37 12.37
N LYS A 152 11.21 23.82 11.70
CA LYS A 152 11.34 23.90 10.25
C LYS A 152 10.21 23.17 9.52
N ALA A 153 9.77 22.02 10.03
CA ALA A 153 8.62 21.31 9.48
C ALA A 153 7.34 22.15 9.65
N ILE A 154 7.11 22.72 10.83
CA ILE A 154 5.96 23.60 11.10
C ILE A 154 5.98 24.82 10.16
N GLN A 155 7.13 25.49 10.00
CA GLN A 155 7.28 26.62 9.08
C GLN A 155 6.95 26.23 7.63
N LYS A 156 7.45 25.09 7.16
CA LYS A 156 7.12 24.57 5.83
C LYS A 156 5.63 24.29 5.67
N THR A 157 5.00 23.69 6.68
CA THR A 157 3.55 23.43 6.63
C THR A 157 2.72 24.71 6.65
N LYS A 158 3.19 25.75 7.34
CA LYS A 158 2.55 27.08 7.32
C LYS A 158 2.67 27.74 5.95
N ALA A 159 3.88 27.77 5.38
CA ALA A 159 4.12 28.33 4.05
C ALA A 159 3.29 27.60 2.97
N ALA A 160 3.28 26.26 2.99
CA ALA A 160 2.46 25.48 2.06
C ALA A 160 0.95 25.73 2.23
N LYS A 161 0.51 26.03 3.45
CA LYS A 161 -0.90 26.39 3.70
C LYS A 161 -1.22 27.77 3.16
N GLU A 162 -0.35 28.75 3.35
CA GLU A 162 -0.51 30.10 2.79
C GLU A 162 -0.53 30.05 1.25
N GLU A 163 0.33 29.25 0.63
CA GLU A 163 0.29 29.01 -0.82
C GLU A 163 -1.03 28.38 -1.28
N LEU A 164 -1.57 27.41 -0.52
CA LEU A 164 -2.87 26.80 -0.82
C LEU A 164 -4.02 27.81 -0.70
N ASP A 165 -3.98 28.68 0.30
CA ASP A 165 -5.02 29.71 0.49
C ASP A 165 -5.01 30.69 -0.71
N ILE A 166 -3.84 31.08 -1.22
CA ILE A 166 -3.71 31.92 -2.43
C ILE A 166 -4.28 31.21 -3.66
N ILE A 167 -3.89 29.94 -3.88
CA ILE A 167 -4.39 29.16 -5.02
C ILE A 167 -5.91 29.01 -4.97
N GLN A 168 -6.47 28.86 -3.76
CA GLN A 168 -7.92 28.76 -3.58
C GLN A 168 -8.63 30.07 -3.97
N GLU A 169 -8.09 31.23 -3.57
CA GLU A 169 -8.62 32.53 -3.98
C GLU A 169 -8.57 32.73 -5.50
N GLU A 170 -7.46 32.33 -6.15
CA GLU A 170 -7.34 32.37 -7.62
C GLU A 170 -8.35 31.45 -8.30
N TYR A 171 -8.56 30.25 -7.77
CA TYR A 171 -9.56 29.31 -8.28
C TYR A 171 -10.97 29.87 -8.16
N ASP A 172 -11.33 30.45 -7.02
CA ASP A 172 -12.65 31.02 -6.78
C ASP A 172 -12.91 32.20 -7.75
N SER A 173 -11.92 33.09 -7.93
CA SER A 173 -12.01 34.18 -8.90
C SER A 173 -12.18 33.69 -10.34
N ALA A 174 -11.43 32.67 -10.76
CA ALA A 174 -11.55 32.09 -12.10
C ALA A 174 -12.91 31.39 -12.30
N ASN A 175 -13.43 30.75 -11.25
CA ASN A 175 -14.73 30.11 -11.27
C ASN A 175 -15.87 31.14 -11.39
N ASP A 176 -15.75 32.29 -10.74
CA ASP A 176 -16.71 33.39 -10.87
C ASP A 176 -16.71 33.97 -12.31
N GLU A 177 -15.53 34.16 -12.91
CA GLU A 177 -15.43 34.55 -14.32
C GLU A 177 -16.07 33.51 -15.26
N TYR A 178 -15.83 32.22 -15.01
CA TYR A 178 -16.44 31.14 -15.77
C TYR A 178 -17.97 31.16 -15.69
N ASN A 179 -18.54 31.41 -14.50
CA ASN A 179 -19.99 31.52 -14.31
C ASN A 179 -20.58 32.71 -15.08
N LEU A 180 -19.87 33.84 -15.12
CA LEU A 180 -20.29 35.00 -15.90
C LEU A 180 -20.34 34.68 -17.40
N TYR A 181 -19.35 33.96 -17.93
CA TYR A 181 -19.37 33.51 -19.32
C TYR A 181 -20.50 32.52 -19.60
N LEU A 182 -20.81 31.62 -18.67
CA LEU A 182 -21.96 30.73 -18.80
C LEU A 182 -23.27 31.51 -18.90
N GLU A 183 -23.49 32.50 -18.04
CA GLU A 183 -24.68 33.35 -18.10
C GLU A 183 -24.80 34.04 -19.47
N GLN A 184 -23.72 34.65 -19.96
CA GLN A 184 -23.71 35.28 -21.29
C GLN A 184 -24.06 34.29 -22.41
N ILE A 185 -23.51 33.07 -22.38
CA ILE A 185 -23.82 32.02 -23.35
C ILE A 185 -25.31 31.65 -23.29
N THR A 186 -25.90 31.56 -22.08
CA THR A 186 -27.32 31.25 -21.94
C THR A 186 -28.22 32.35 -22.51
N GLU A 187 -27.89 33.62 -22.30
CA GLU A 187 -28.63 34.75 -22.86
C GLU A 187 -28.55 34.77 -24.39
N LEU A 188 -27.35 34.59 -24.94
CA LEU A 188 -27.15 34.52 -26.39
C LEU A 188 -27.91 33.35 -27.01
N THR A 189 -27.91 32.19 -26.35
CA THR A 189 -28.66 31.01 -26.81
C THR A 189 -30.15 31.31 -26.87
N LYS A 190 -30.71 31.95 -25.84
CA LYS A 190 -32.11 32.36 -25.81
C LYS A 190 -32.47 33.35 -26.92
N SER A 191 -31.57 34.30 -27.19
CA SER A 191 -31.73 35.28 -28.27
C SER A 191 -31.72 34.62 -29.66
N ILE A 192 -30.83 33.64 -29.86
CA ILE A 192 -30.78 32.84 -31.09
C ILE A 192 -32.06 32.02 -31.26
N GLU A 193 -32.55 31.37 -30.20
CA GLU A 193 -33.80 30.61 -30.24
C GLU A 193 -34.99 31.50 -30.62
N GLN A 194 -35.07 32.69 -30.05
CA GLN A 194 -36.11 33.66 -30.39
C GLN A 194 -36.02 34.07 -31.87
N SER A 195 -34.83 34.45 -32.34
CA SER A 195 -34.60 34.83 -33.73
C SER A 195 -34.96 33.70 -34.71
N ASN A 196 -34.63 32.45 -34.36
CA ASN A 196 -34.98 31.28 -35.15
C ASN A 196 -36.49 31.04 -35.18
N SER A 197 -37.21 31.30 -34.09
CA SER A 197 -38.67 31.21 -34.06
C SER A 197 -39.34 32.25 -34.97
N GLU A 198 -38.82 33.48 -35.00
CA GLU A 198 -39.30 34.55 -35.87
C GLU A 198 -39.04 34.24 -37.35
N LEU A 199 -37.83 33.76 -37.68
CA LEU A 199 -37.48 33.31 -39.02
C LEU A 199 -38.41 32.18 -39.51
N LYS A 200 -38.79 31.26 -38.62
CA LYS A 200 -39.69 30.16 -38.97
C LYS A 200 -41.07 30.67 -39.40
N VAL A 201 -41.62 31.66 -38.70
CA VAL A 201 -42.92 32.28 -39.07
C VAL A 201 -42.83 32.91 -40.46
N LEU A 202 -41.74 33.63 -40.76
CA LEU A 202 -41.55 34.25 -42.08
C LEU A 202 -41.43 33.21 -43.20
N ILE A 203 -40.76 32.09 -42.96
CA ILE A 203 -40.65 30.98 -43.92
C ILE A 203 -42.04 30.36 -44.18
N ASP A 204 -42.83 30.15 -43.12
CA ASP A 204 -44.18 29.60 -43.24
C ASP A 204 -45.10 30.55 -44.03
N ASP A 205 -45.01 31.86 -43.78
CA ASP A 205 -45.73 32.89 -44.54
C ASP A 205 -45.32 32.94 -46.02
N GLU A 206 -44.02 32.88 -46.32
CA GLU A 206 -43.52 32.85 -47.70
C GLU A 206 -44.02 31.59 -48.44
N SER A 207 -44.02 30.45 -47.75
CA SER A 207 -44.57 29.19 -48.28
C SER A 207 -46.06 29.31 -48.61
N LEU A 208 -46.85 29.92 -47.72
CA LEU A 208 -48.28 30.16 -47.94
C LEU A 208 -48.52 31.10 -49.13
N GLN A 209 -47.73 32.17 -49.25
CA GLN A 209 -47.81 33.10 -50.38
C GLN A 209 -47.48 32.41 -51.71
N LYS A 210 -46.41 31.60 -51.76
CA LYS A 210 -46.05 30.81 -52.94
C LYS A 210 -47.17 29.85 -53.36
N SER A 211 -47.81 29.18 -52.39
CA SER A 211 -48.96 28.30 -52.65
C SER A 211 -50.14 29.06 -53.28
N LYS A 212 -50.53 30.20 -52.70
CA LYS A 212 -51.63 31.03 -53.23
C LYS A 212 -51.33 31.54 -54.64
N LEU A 213 -50.09 31.95 -54.89
CA LEU A 213 -49.66 32.41 -56.21
C LEU A 213 -49.74 31.26 -57.24
N ALA A 214 -49.32 30.05 -56.86
CA ALA A 214 -49.40 28.86 -57.71
C ALA A 214 -50.85 28.51 -58.10
N GLU A 215 -51.85 28.76 -57.24
CA GLU A 215 -53.27 28.55 -57.55
C GLU A 215 -53.85 29.61 -58.52
N LEU A 216 -53.34 30.84 -58.49
CA LEU A 216 -53.81 31.95 -59.32
C LEU A 216 -53.21 31.96 -60.72
N ILE A 217 -52.00 31.42 -60.90
CA ILE A 217 -51.31 31.37 -62.20
C ILE A 217 -52.19 30.72 -63.30
N PRO A 218 -52.79 29.53 -63.09
CA PRO A 218 -53.65 28.89 -64.10
C PRO A 218 -54.86 29.74 -64.49
N GLN A 219 -55.49 30.40 -63.51
CA GLN A 219 -56.68 31.24 -63.75
C GLN A 219 -56.32 32.49 -64.56
N TYR A 220 -55.16 33.07 -64.28
CA TYR A 220 -54.64 34.20 -65.06
C TYR A 220 -54.31 33.78 -66.49
N GLU A 221 -53.67 32.62 -66.70
CA GLU A 221 -53.39 32.07 -68.03
C GLU A 221 -54.67 31.82 -68.84
N GLU A 222 -55.72 31.27 -68.21
CA GLU A 222 -57.03 31.06 -68.84
C GLU A 222 -57.71 32.37 -69.23
N LEU A 223 -57.70 33.38 -68.35
CA LEU A 223 -58.22 34.72 -68.65
C LEU A 223 -57.43 35.40 -69.78
N LYS A 224 -56.12 35.21 -69.82
CA LYS A 224 -55.24 35.77 -70.87
C LYS A 224 -55.59 35.18 -72.25
N LEU A 225 -55.89 33.89 -72.32
CA LEU A 225 -56.39 33.21 -73.52
C LEU A 225 -57.77 33.74 -73.96
N LEU A 226 -58.69 33.95 -73.01
CA LEU A 226 -60.04 34.47 -73.28
C LEU A 226 -60.06 35.94 -73.73
N ALA A 227 -59.14 36.75 -73.21
CA ALA A 227 -59.04 38.18 -73.54
C ALA A 227 -58.45 38.44 -74.94
N GLY A 228 -58.02 37.40 -75.68
CA GLY A 228 -57.43 37.54 -77.01
C GLY A 228 -56.09 38.27 -77.03
N VAL A 229 -55.45 38.45 -75.86
CA VAL A 229 -54.12 39.03 -75.73
C VAL A 229 -53.10 37.92 -75.97
N ILE A 230 -52.99 37.53 -77.24
CA ILE A 230 -51.90 36.69 -77.74
C ILE A 230 -50.78 37.64 -78.11
N GLU A 231 -49.71 37.65 -77.31
CA GLU A 231 -48.37 38.03 -77.79
C GLU A 231 -47.73 36.82 -78.46
#